data_AF-A0A0S3PNQ8-F1
#
_entry.id   AF-A0A0S3PNQ8-F1
#
_cell.length_a   1.000
_cell.length_b   1.000
_cell.length_c   1.000
_cell.angle_alpha   90.00
_cell.angle_beta   90.00
_cell.angle_gamma   90.00
#
_symmetry.space_group_name_H-M   'P 1'
#
loop_
_entity.id
_entity.type
_entity.pdbx_description
1 polymer ?
#
loop_
_entity_poly.entity_id
_entity_poly.type
_entity_poly.pdbx_seq_one_letter_code
_entity_poly.pdbx_strand_id
1 'polypeptide(L)'
;MDWLSKDEYLFREKNGHLIKGMVHKEHFRLLIELSNIRSAKVIYALEGVLVNGMDVKHVCEVYGVTPSYFNRALRRMQEISYCTACMAQYY
;
A
#
# COMPACT_ATOMS: atom_id res chain seq x y z
N MET A 1 -2.76 -20.72 -13.21
CA MET A 1 -2.43 -20.18 -11.87
C MET A 1 -3.26 -18.94 -11.69
N ASP A 2 -4.23 -19.02 -10.81
CA ASP A 2 -5.30 -18.04 -10.65
C ASP A 2 -4.80 -16.89 -9.76
N TRP A 3 -4.40 -15.79 -10.40
CA TRP A 3 -3.75 -14.65 -9.74
C TRP A 3 -4.72 -13.69 -9.06
N LEU A 4 -6.02 -13.79 -9.40
CA LEU A 4 -7.10 -13.02 -8.78
C LEU A 4 -7.18 -13.24 -7.26
N SER A 5 -6.74 -14.40 -6.76
CA SER A 5 -6.74 -14.73 -5.33
C SER A 5 -5.61 -14.05 -4.53
N LYS A 6 -4.55 -13.56 -5.18
CA LYS A 6 -3.35 -13.05 -4.48
C LYS A 6 -3.47 -11.60 -4.05
N ASP A 7 -4.12 -10.75 -4.85
CA ASP A 7 -4.42 -9.37 -4.48
C ASP A 7 -5.38 -9.33 -3.29
N GLU A 8 -6.39 -10.21 -3.26
CA GLU A 8 -7.31 -10.33 -2.13
C GLU A 8 -6.59 -10.64 -0.81
N TYR A 9 -5.54 -11.47 -0.83
CA TYR A 9 -4.73 -11.75 0.35
C TYR A 9 -3.92 -10.54 0.83
N LEU A 10 -3.39 -9.72 -0.09
CA LEU A 10 -2.58 -8.54 0.23
C LEU A 10 -3.39 -7.43 0.92
N PHE A 11 -4.69 -7.36 0.63
CA PHE A 11 -5.62 -6.37 1.17
C PHE A 11 -6.64 -6.98 2.12
N ARG A 12 -6.36 -8.16 2.68
CA ARG A 12 -7.27 -8.80 3.65
C ARG A 12 -7.60 -7.84 4.78
N GLU A 13 -8.89 -7.64 4.98
CA GLU A 13 -9.42 -6.68 5.95
C GLU A 13 -9.01 -7.07 7.37
N LYS A 14 -8.28 -6.16 8.00
CA LYS A 14 -7.90 -6.17 9.42
C LYS A 14 -7.97 -4.72 9.89
N ASN A 15 -8.29 -4.51 11.17
CA ASN A 15 -8.31 -3.16 11.71
C ASN A 15 -6.98 -2.44 11.45
N GLY A 16 -7.06 -1.22 10.92
CA GLY A 16 -5.90 -0.40 10.57
C GLY A 16 -5.17 -0.79 9.28
N HIS A 17 -5.59 -1.84 8.55
CA HIS A 17 -5.05 -2.12 7.22
C HIS A 17 -5.66 -1.20 6.15
N LEU A 18 -4.82 -0.81 5.20
CA LEU A 18 -5.16 -0.04 4.01
C LEU A 18 -5.89 -0.93 3.01
N ILE A 19 -6.96 -0.37 2.42
CA ILE A 19 -7.78 -1.02 1.39
C ILE A 19 -7.49 -0.37 0.04
N LYS A 20 -7.33 -1.19 -1.00
CA LYS A 20 -7.10 -0.76 -2.39
C LYS A 20 -8.16 0.27 -2.82
N GLY A 21 -7.71 1.40 -3.36
CA GLY A 21 -8.57 2.48 -3.86
C GLY A 21 -9.36 3.26 -2.79
N MET A 22 -9.17 2.97 -1.51
CA MET A 22 -9.92 3.60 -0.41
C MET A 22 -9.05 4.51 0.46
N VAL A 23 -7.75 4.64 0.15
CA VAL A 23 -6.83 5.45 0.95
C VAL A 23 -6.87 6.90 0.48
N HIS A 24 -7.23 7.82 1.36
CA HIS A 24 -7.18 9.25 1.07
C HIS A 24 -5.73 9.69 0.76
N LYS A 25 -5.56 10.55 -0.26
CA LYS A 25 -4.23 10.96 -0.75
C LYS A 25 -3.33 11.55 0.34
N GLU A 26 -3.88 12.41 1.19
CA GLU A 26 -3.08 13.01 2.27
C GLU A 26 -2.70 11.99 3.34
N HIS A 27 -3.59 11.05 3.65
CA HIS A 27 -3.29 9.96 4.58
C HIS A 27 -2.16 9.07 4.03
N PHE A 28 -2.22 8.73 2.74
CA PHE A 28 -1.16 8.01 2.04
C PHE A 28 0.19 8.74 2.14
N ARG A 29 0.20 10.06 1.85
CA ARG A 29 1.42 10.88 1.92
C ARG A 29 2.05 10.82 3.31
N LEU A 30 1.27 11.01 4.37
CA LEU A 30 1.76 10.96 5.76
C LEU A 30 2.34 9.59 6.10
N LEU A 31 1.68 8.50 5.70
CA LEU A 31 2.20 7.15 5.89
C LEU A 31 3.51 6.91 5.14
N ILE A 32 3.67 7.48 3.93
CA ILE A 32 4.92 7.40 3.17
C ILE A 32 6.05 8.12 3.92
N GLU A 33 5.79 9.31 4.46
CA GLU A 33 6.76 10.06 5.29
C GLU A 33 7.20 9.23 6.51
N LEU A 34 6.27 8.56 7.20
CA LEU A 34 6.56 7.67 8.33
C LEU A 34 7.30 6.39 7.90
N SER A 35 7.08 5.91 6.68
CA SER A 35 7.59 4.63 6.22
C SER A 35 9.06 4.60 5.88
N ASN A 36 9.70 5.74 5.63
CA ASN A 36 11.06 5.79 5.09
C ASN A 36 11.21 5.00 3.75
N ILE A 37 10.13 4.80 3.00
CA ILE A 37 10.19 4.33 1.61
C ILE A 37 10.66 5.50 0.75
N ARG A 38 11.82 5.37 0.10
CA ARG A 38 12.45 6.46 -0.68
C ARG A 38 12.39 6.28 -2.19
N SER A 39 12.09 5.07 -2.66
CA SER A 39 12.04 4.80 -4.11
C SER A 39 10.80 5.44 -4.72
N ALA A 40 10.99 6.49 -5.52
CA ALA A 40 9.90 7.18 -6.21
C ALA A 40 9.01 6.22 -7.03
N LYS A 41 9.63 5.26 -7.74
CA LYS A 41 8.90 4.24 -8.51
C LYS A 41 7.95 3.41 -7.64
N VAL A 42 8.39 3.03 -6.44
CA VAL A 42 7.56 2.27 -5.50
C VAL A 42 6.48 3.14 -4.87
N ILE A 43 6.79 4.40 -4.55
CA ILE A 43 5.81 5.35 -4.03
C ILE A 43 4.67 5.53 -5.03
N TYR A 44 4.98 5.77 -6.31
CA TYR A 44 3.96 5.90 -7.35
C TYR A 44 3.17 4.61 -7.59
N ALA A 45 3.83 3.44 -7.52
CA ALA A 45 3.14 2.17 -7.61
C ALA A 45 2.16 1.95 -6.44
N LEU A 46 2.57 2.30 -5.21
CA LEU A 46 1.71 2.22 -4.03
C LEU A 46 0.55 3.21 -4.12
N GLU A 47 0.77 4.45 -4.55
CA GLU A 47 -0.28 5.45 -4.76
C GLU A 47 -1.30 4.96 -5.79
N GLY A 48 -0.81 4.42 -6.92
CA GLY A 48 -1.66 3.84 -7.96
C GLY A 48 -2.64 2.78 -7.42
N VAL A 49 -2.19 1.92 -6.51
CA VAL A 49 -3.03 0.85 -5.96
C VAL A 49 -3.89 1.35 -4.80
N LEU A 50 -3.28 2.01 -3.81
CA LEU A 50 -3.94 2.36 -2.56
C LEU A 50 -4.88 3.56 -2.69
N VAL A 51 -4.50 4.56 -3.48
CA VAL A 51 -5.29 5.79 -3.68
C VAL A 51 -6.16 5.64 -4.92
N ASN A 52 -5.59 5.20 -6.04
CA ASN A 52 -6.30 5.19 -7.33
C ASN A 52 -6.99 3.86 -7.66
N GLY A 53 -6.83 2.82 -6.82
CA GLY A 53 -7.51 1.53 -7.02
C GLY A 53 -7.02 0.71 -8.21
N MET A 54 -5.84 1.02 -8.77
CA MET A 54 -5.28 0.31 -9.92
C MET A 54 -4.80 -1.10 -9.54
N ASP A 55 -4.73 -2.00 -10.53
CA ASP A 55 -4.22 -3.35 -10.32
C ASP A 55 -2.72 -3.38 -10.05
N VAL A 56 -2.29 -4.24 -9.12
CA VAL A 56 -0.88 -4.40 -8.72
C VAL A 56 0.00 -4.76 -9.91
N LYS A 57 -0.50 -5.66 -10.77
CA LYS A 57 0.21 -6.05 -11.99
C LYS A 57 0.45 -4.86 -12.91
N HIS A 58 -0.59 -4.08 -13.16
CA HIS A 58 -0.52 -2.92 -14.04
C HIS A 58 0.48 -1.88 -13.51
N VAL A 59 0.42 -1.52 -12.23
CA VAL A 59 1.36 -0.54 -11.67
C VAL A 59 2.80 -1.05 -11.64
N CYS A 60 3.01 -2.34 -11.37
CA CYS A 60 4.34 -2.94 -11.36
C CYS A 60 4.98 -2.89 -12.76
N GLU A 61 4.18 -3.15 -13.81
CA GLU A 61 4.61 -3.02 -15.20
C GLU A 61 4.90 -1.57 -15.58
N VAL A 62 3.97 -0.65 -15.30
CA VAL A 62 4.08 0.78 -15.66
C VAL A 62 5.29 1.46 -14.99
N TYR A 63 5.52 1.19 -13.70
CA TYR A 63 6.60 1.82 -12.94
C TYR A 63 7.90 1.00 -12.91
N GLY A 64 7.93 -0.17 -13.56
CA GLY A 64 9.10 -1.05 -13.59
C GLY A 64 9.52 -1.53 -12.21
N VAL A 65 8.53 -1.88 -11.37
CA VAL A 65 8.72 -2.39 -10.01
C VAL A 65 8.47 -3.89 -10.01
N THR A 66 9.37 -4.67 -9.41
CA THR A 66 9.13 -6.11 -9.29
C THR A 66 8.00 -6.38 -8.29
N PRO A 67 7.14 -7.39 -8.51
CA PRO A 67 6.07 -7.73 -7.57
C PRO A 67 6.57 -7.96 -6.13
N SER A 68 7.75 -8.57 -5.99
CA SER A 68 8.38 -8.81 -4.69
C SER A 68 8.75 -7.51 -3.96
N TYR A 69 9.25 -6.51 -4.69
CA TYR A 69 9.59 -5.22 -4.10
C TYR A 69 8.34 -4.43 -3.73
N PHE A 70 7.33 -4.43 -4.60
CA PHE A 70 6.02 -3.86 -4.31
C PHE A 70 5.41 -4.48 -3.05
N ASN A 71 5.32 -5.81 -2.97
CA ASN A 71 4.73 -6.51 -1.84
C ASN A 71 5.45 -6.20 -0.52
N ARG A 72 6.78 -6.09 -0.55
CA ARG A 72 7.57 -5.72 0.64
C ARG A 72 7.26 -4.29 1.10
N ALA A 73 7.10 -3.36 0.15
CA ALA A 73 6.73 -1.99 0.45
C ALA A 73 5.29 -1.87 0.95
N LEU A 74 4.35 -2.59 0.33
CA LEU A 74 2.96 -2.66 0.78
C LEU A 74 2.85 -3.22 2.19
N ARG A 75 3.55 -4.32 2.51
CA ARG A 75 3.57 -4.88 3.87
C ARG A 75 4.02 -3.84 4.90
N ARG A 76 5.06 -3.06 4.57
CA ARG A 76 5.54 -1.97 5.44
C ARG A 76 4.50 -0.86 5.62
N MET A 77 3.78 -0.49 4.55
CA MET A 77 2.66 0.46 4.63
C MET A 77 1.54 -0.06 5.53
N GLN A 78 1.20 -1.35 5.43
CA GLN A 78 0.18 -1.98 6.28
C GLN A 78 0.58 -1.97 7.76
N GLU A 79 1.84 -2.30 8.06
CA GLU A 79 2.38 -2.28 9.44
C GLU A 79 2.30 -0.89 10.06
N ILE A 80 2.65 0.15 9.29
CA ILE A 80 2.61 1.54 9.78
C ILE A 80 1.18 2.02 9.95
N SER A 81 0.31 1.75 8.98
CA SER A 81 -1.12 2.09 9.07
C SER A 81 -1.76 1.46 10.31
N TYR A 82 -1.44 0.19 10.59
CA TYR A 82 -1.87 -0.48 11.81
C TYR A 82 -1.37 0.24 13.07
N CYS A 83 -0.08 0.53 13.16
CA CYS A 83 0.49 1.27 14.29
C CYS A 83 -0.16 2.65 14.46
N THR A 84 -0.37 3.40 13.38
CA THR A 84 -1.03 4.71 13.39
C THR A 84 -2.47 4.59 13.89
N ALA A 85 -3.23 3.59 13.47
CA ALA A 85 -4.58 3.34 13.97
C ALA A 85 -4.59 3.03 15.48
N CYS A 86 -3.62 2.24 15.97
CA CYS A 86 -3.46 1.99 17.40
C CYS A 86 -3.07 3.23 18.21
N MET A 87 -2.31 4.15 17.61
CA MET A 87 -1.90 5.40 18.27
C MET A 87 -2.99 6.47 18.25
N ALA A 88 -3.92 6.43 17.28
CA ALA A 88 -4.97 7.43 17.11
C ALA A 88 -5.86 7.60 18.35
N GLN A 89 -6.03 6.56 19.18
CA GLN A 89 -6.81 6.65 20.42
C GLN A 89 -6.23 7.59 21.50
N TYR A 90 -4.99 8.06 21.33
CA TYR A 90 -4.30 8.92 22.28
C TYR A 90 -4.33 10.42 21.90
N TYR A 91 -4.99 10.79 20.79
CA TYR A 91 -5.12 12.15 20.26
C TYR A 91 -6.54 12.41 19.75
#